data_AF-A0A3D3HJM3-F1
#
_entry.id   AF-A0A3D3HJM3-F1
#
_cell.length_a   1.000
_cell.length_b   1.000
_cell.length_c   1.000
_cell.angle_alpha   90.00
_cell.angle_beta   90.00
_cell.angle_gamma   90.00
#
_symmetry.space_group_name_H-M   'P 1'
#
loop_
_entity.id
_entity.type
_entity.pdbx_description
1 polymer ?
#
loop_
_entity_poly.entity_id
_entity_poly.type
_entity_poly.pdbx_seq_one_letter_code
_entity_poly.pdbx_strand_id
1 'polypeptide(L)'
;MSGGDGNGYNSGAHDTGGNINGGPTGIGGNGGSSSGGSGSGSGWGISNTPYGDIHHYDPDKFGGSRRGNSESANGRVNIDSNPESVTSIDLGVIGVTALSVANKQGIFGATLAETAFTESVYAAVVELGEYFSGILSKYGPWGVRVMGVLGLLYPATIATEPKMHFNIRDVDFNKQKVYGITTLPANLVTSVPVNEIHKYDAVPAGVIAQVVIDDLTNSRRVAITPVTPTPVSVVKAQKTNKPNVYTAAVVPGMTPMRIEIYKNKRRRSKSAKPNTAPAMHQYIPSIETDHSYHAMIDFGGDHAPIYISVTEKPKPEEEKKIIEQAKKDWVARHPVEAAQEQFDIANKNFAKADVNLKTAQINYDAVKHIDLDKQKEEMSRAHKAFAFFEVRNARQEAESYRERMESIGSIIRQYTQAKDALAVAIESRKQAEKKKKFAEDKLNKEKKRNQPGVATGKGKTVGDKWLEDAGKEAGAQIPDRIADKLRGKKFSSFGDFRKQFWIEVSKDPELLKQFNPQNQGNVKAGKAPVPRESEQVGGRIKYELHHDKPISEGGGVYDMDNIRVTTPKRHIDIHRGK
;
A
#
# COMPACT_ATOMS: atom_id res chain seq x y z
N MET A 1 39.14 47.79 -11.63
CA MET A 1 39.33 47.60 -13.08
C MET A 1 38.06 46.93 -13.57
N SER A 2 37.04 47.70 -13.99
CA SER A 2 36.86 48.24 -15.36
C SER A 2 36.62 47.09 -16.34
N GLY A 3 35.56 46.99 -17.13
CA GLY A 3 34.35 47.77 -17.49
C GLY A 3 33.57 46.83 -18.45
N GLY A 4 32.24 46.86 -18.53
CA GLY A 4 31.48 47.72 -19.46
C GLY A 4 31.70 47.30 -20.93
N ASP A 5 30.75 47.07 -21.83
CA ASP A 5 29.34 47.46 -22.02
C ASP A 5 28.80 46.50 -23.14
N GLY A 6 27.52 46.32 -23.45
CA GLY A 6 26.26 46.98 -23.09
C GLY A 6 25.19 46.66 -24.15
N ASN A 7 23.94 46.91 -23.76
CA ASN A 7 22.74 47.21 -24.58
C ASN A 7 22.00 46.02 -25.24
N GLY A 8 20.68 45.86 -25.07
CA GLY A 8 19.68 46.65 -24.32
C GLY A 8 18.27 46.05 -24.45
N TYR A 9 17.41 46.39 -23.48
CA TYR A 9 15.97 46.81 -23.58
C TYR A 9 15.02 46.02 -24.51
N ASN A 10 13.76 45.67 -24.21
CA ASN A 10 12.78 46.05 -23.19
C ASN A 10 11.47 45.24 -23.47
N SER A 11 10.56 45.23 -22.49
CA SER A 11 9.12 44.92 -22.53
C SER A 11 8.72 43.48 -22.86
N GLY A 12 7.87 42.79 -22.10
CA GLY A 12 6.78 43.30 -21.30
C GLY A 12 5.46 43.06 -22.03
N ALA A 13 4.75 42.03 -21.56
CA ALA A 13 3.31 41.88 -21.57
C ALA A 13 2.58 41.31 -22.81
N HIS A 14 1.44 40.69 -22.46
CA HIS A 14 0.24 40.42 -23.24
C HIS A 14 0.13 39.10 -24.01
N ASP A 15 -0.28 38.06 -23.27
CA ASP A 15 -1.33 37.17 -23.75
C ASP A 15 -2.62 37.96 -23.96
N THR A 16 -3.04 38.07 -25.22
CA THR A 16 -4.35 38.51 -25.70
C THR A 16 -4.92 37.30 -26.45
N GLY A 17 -5.99 36.64 -26.01
CA GLY A 17 -7.39 37.08 -26.11
C GLY A 17 -8.02 36.56 -27.41
N GLY A 18 -8.73 35.42 -27.39
CA GLY A 18 -10.20 35.34 -27.58
C GLY A 18 -10.49 34.37 -28.74
N ASN A 19 -11.48 33.48 -28.76
CA ASN A 19 -12.92 33.72 -28.67
C ASN A 19 -13.67 32.38 -28.52
N ILE A 20 -14.67 32.30 -27.63
CA ILE A 20 -15.93 31.58 -27.92
C ILE A 20 -17.08 32.44 -27.38
N ASN A 21 -18.08 32.61 -28.24
CA ASN A 21 -19.18 33.57 -28.19
C ASN A 21 -20.14 33.38 -27.00
N GLY A 22 -20.59 34.50 -26.44
CA GLY A 22 -21.77 34.56 -25.58
C GLY A 22 -22.18 36.01 -25.28
N GLY A 23 -23.27 36.46 -25.90
CA GLY A 23 -24.03 37.67 -25.57
C GLY A 23 -25.21 37.82 -26.53
N PRO A 24 -26.26 38.63 -26.24
CA PRO A 24 -26.37 39.64 -25.18
C PRO A 24 -27.65 39.50 -24.32
N THR A 25 -27.72 40.05 -23.10
CA THR A 25 -28.27 41.39 -22.73
C THR A 25 -28.33 41.41 -21.19
N GLY A 26 -28.13 42.48 -20.42
CA GLY A 26 -27.79 43.88 -20.63
C GLY A 26 -27.76 44.60 -19.26
N ILE A 27 -27.12 45.78 -19.24
CA ILE A 27 -27.43 46.96 -18.38
C ILE A 27 -27.22 46.76 -16.88
N GLY A 28 -26.09 47.14 -16.31
CA GLY A 28 -25.73 48.50 -15.87
C GLY A 28 -25.30 48.39 -14.39
N GLY A 29 -24.33 49.09 -13.79
CA GLY A 29 -23.65 50.35 -14.05
C GLY A 29 -23.35 50.94 -12.66
N ASN A 30 -22.17 51.54 -12.47
CA ASN A 30 -21.63 52.19 -11.26
C ASN A 30 -21.15 51.28 -10.12
N GLY A 31 -19.97 51.46 -9.52
CA GLY A 31 -18.96 52.50 -9.69
C GLY A 31 -18.23 52.74 -8.38
N GLY A 32 -16.89 52.58 -8.38
CA GLY A 32 -15.93 53.12 -7.39
C GLY A 32 -16.14 52.71 -5.92
N SER A 33 -15.26 52.95 -4.98
CA SER A 33 -13.82 53.20 -4.97
C SER A 33 -13.37 52.97 -3.52
N SER A 34 -12.15 52.48 -3.40
CA SER A 34 -11.20 52.65 -2.30
C SER A 34 -11.62 53.47 -1.07
N SER A 35 -11.41 52.94 0.12
CA SER A 35 -10.50 53.52 1.14
C SER A 35 -10.55 52.72 2.45
N GLY A 36 -9.38 52.56 3.06
CA GLY A 36 -9.23 52.00 4.39
C GLY A 36 -9.76 52.92 5.48
N GLY A 37 -10.04 52.34 6.64
CA GLY A 37 -10.43 53.09 7.82
C GLY A 37 -10.68 52.15 8.98
N SER A 38 -9.69 52.04 9.86
CA SER A 38 -9.80 51.45 11.18
C SER A 38 -10.90 52.15 11.98
N GLY A 39 -11.94 51.42 12.38
CA GLY A 39 -13.05 51.97 13.15
C GLY A 39 -13.66 50.92 14.06
N SER A 40 -13.35 50.99 15.34
CA SER A 40 -14.04 50.30 16.42
C SER A 40 -15.51 50.73 16.45
N GLY A 41 -16.42 49.80 16.21
CA GLY A 41 -17.85 50.04 16.29
C GLY A 41 -18.63 48.74 16.46
N SER A 42 -19.11 48.50 17.67
CA SER A 42 -20.16 47.54 17.96
C SER A 42 -21.49 48.09 17.45
N GLY A 43 -21.89 47.69 16.25
CA GLY A 43 -23.14 48.11 15.60
C GLY A 43 -23.80 46.93 14.91
N TRP A 44 -24.95 46.54 15.45
CA TRP A 44 -25.86 45.54 14.90
C TRP A 44 -26.35 45.98 13.51
N GLY A 45 -26.31 45.08 12.53
CA GLY A 45 -26.88 45.29 11.20
C GLY A 45 -27.73 44.09 10.78
N ILE A 46 -29.05 44.31 10.72
CA ILE A 46 -30.05 43.39 10.17
C ILE A 46 -30.06 43.57 8.65
N SER A 47 -30.10 42.49 7.87
CA SER A 47 -30.62 42.53 6.50
C SER A 47 -31.58 41.36 6.25
N ASN A 48 -32.80 41.73 5.85
CA ASN A 48 -33.91 40.85 5.50
C ASN A 48 -33.66 40.18 4.15
N THR A 49 -34.00 38.89 4.05
CA THR A 49 -34.23 38.21 2.77
C THR A 49 -35.74 38.18 2.46
N PRO A 50 -36.15 37.94 1.20
CA PRO A 50 -37.56 38.04 0.76
C PRO A 50 -38.51 36.95 1.25
N TYR A 51 -38.16 36.18 2.29
CA TYR A 51 -38.96 35.06 2.78
C TYR A 51 -39.12 35.10 4.30
N GLY A 52 -40.03 35.95 4.79
CA GLY A 52 -40.80 35.74 6.02
C GLY A 52 -40.06 35.74 7.37
N ASP A 53 -40.83 35.94 8.44
CA ASP A 53 -40.37 36.40 9.76
C ASP A 53 -39.37 35.49 10.49
N ILE A 54 -38.28 36.09 10.96
CA ILE A 54 -37.37 35.51 11.95
C ILE A 54 -37.98 35.76 13.34
N HIS A 55 -38.43 34.70 14.01
CA HIS A 55 -38.74 34.76 15.43
C HIS A 55 -37.46 35.01 16.25
N HIS A 56 -37.50 36.08 17.05
CA HIS A 56 -36.49 36.46 18.03
C HIS A 56 -36.07 35.27 18.92
N TYR A 57 -34.78 34.94 18.90
CA TYR A 57 -34.18 34.01 19.84
C TYR A 57 -33.70 34.79 21.06
N ASP A 58 -34.40 34.66 22.18
CA ASP A 58 -34.00 35.17 23.50
C ASP A 58 -33.04 34.13 24.14
N PRO A 59 -31.72 34.38 24.21
CA PRO A 59 -30.76 33.40 24.74
C PRO A 59 -30.83 33.24 26.26
N ASP A 60 -31.60 34.09 26.96
CA ASP A 60 -31.61 34.14 28.42
C ASP A 60 -32.75 33.33 29.06
N LYS A 61 -33.52 32.57 28.27
CA LYS A 61 -34.67 31.78 28.76
C LYS A 61 -34.54 30.26 28.75
N PHE A 62 -33.34 29.71 28.56
CA PHE A 62 -33.07 28.32 28.96
C PHE A 62 -31.79 28.22 29.77
N GLY A 63 -31.96 28.27 31.09
CA GLY A 63 -30.91 28.12 32.07
C GLY A 63 -30.27 26.72 32.06
N GLY A 64 -28.96 26.75 32.32
CA GLY A 64 -28.13 25.74 33.01
C GLY A 64 -28.27 24.29 32.54
N SER A 65 -27.27 23.62 31.98
CA SER A 65 -25.93 23.55 32.54
C SER A 65 -25.10 22.55 31.71
N ARG A 66 -23.91 22.99 31.26
CA ARG A 66 -22.66 22.22 31.17
C ARG A 66 -21.57 23.18 30.67
N ARG A 67 -21.01 23.93 31.62
CA ARG A 67 -19.69 24.53 31.45
C ARG A 67 -18.67 23.39 31.41
N GLY A 68 -18.10 23.19 30.23
CA GLY A 68 -16.95 22.32 29.98
C GLY A 68 -16.03 23.03 29.00
N ASN A 69 -15.30 24.01 29.52
CA ASN A 69 -14.14 24.71 28.97
C ASN A 69 -14.00 24.78 27.43
N SER A 70 -14.66 25.76 26.80
CA SER A 70 -14.33 26.17 25.43
C SER A 70 -13.19 27.20 25.45
N GLU A 71 -11.95 26.75 25.53
CA GLU A 71 -10.81 27.55 25.07
C GLU A 71 -10.75 27.53 23.54
N SER A 72 -11.77 28.10 22.90
CA SER A 72 -11.78 28.30 21.45
C SER A 72 -11.66 29.78 21.14
N ALA A 73 -10.45 30.31 21.32
CA ALA A 73 -9.99 31.46 20.54
C ALA A 73 -9.33 31.02 19.20
N ASN A 74 -9.20 29.71 18.94
CA ASN A 74 -8.81 29.11 17.65
C ASN A 74 -8.97 27.59 17.76
N GLY A 75 -10.03 26.98 17.23
CA GLY A 75 -10.48 25.59 17.51
C GLY A 75 -9.52 24.43 17.15
N ARG A 76 -8.29 24.43 17.66
CA ARG A 76 -7.25 23.40 17.54
C ARG A 76 -7.09 22.65 18.87
N VAL A 77 -6.86 21.34 18.81
CA VAL A 77 -6.65 20.46 19.97
C VAL A 77 -5.26 20.71 20.57
N ASN A 78 -5.17 20.83 21.89
CA ASN A 78 -3.90 20.81 22.63
C ASN A 78 -3.56 19.37 23.03
N ILE A 79 -2.57 18.80 22.34
CA ILE A 79 -2.12 17.41 22.49
C ILE A 79 -1.43 17.12 23.83
N ASP A 80 -0.77 18.11 24.44
CA ASP A 80 -0.08 17.91 25.71
C ASP A 80 -1.10 17.75 26.86
N SER A 81 -2.27 18.40 26.77
CA SER A 81 -3.34 18.30 27.77
C SER A 81 -4.39 17.21 27.47
N ASN A 82 -4.74 17.04 26.19
CA ASN A 82 -5.84 16.17 25.73
C ASN A 82 -5.39 15.28 24.56
N PRO A 83 -4.40 14.39 24.75
CA PRO A 83 -3.91 13.52 23.69
C PRO A 83 -5.00 12.57 23.15
N GLU A 84 -6.02 12.24 23.96
CA GLU A 84 -7.18 11.45 23.55
C GLU A 84 -8.04 12.11 22.45
N SER A 85 -8.04 13.44 22.38
CA SER A 85 -8.90 14.20 21.46
C SER A 85 -8.22 14.51 20.11
N VAL A 86 -6.99 14.03 19.90
CA VAL A 86 -6.24 14.22 18.65
C VAL A 86 -6.94 13.58 17.47
N THR A 87 -7.56 12.42 17.70
CA THR A 87 -8.22 11.63 16.67
C THR A 87 -9.47 10.96 17.21
N SER A 88 -10.45 10.72 16.34
CA SER A 88 -11.68 10.03 16.71
C SER A 88 -11.93 8.85 15.77
N ILE A 89 -12.28 7.71 16.37
CA ILE A 89 -12.61 6.46 15.67
C ILE A 89 -14.09 6.16 15.94
N ASP A 90 -14.85 5.94 14.88
CA ASP A 90 -16.22 5.46 14.96
C ASP A 90 -16.22 3.93 15.03
N LEU A 91 -16.61 3.36 16.18
CA LEU A 91 -16.59 1.91 16.38
C LEU A 91 -17.63 1.18 15.50
N GLY A 92 -18.61 1.90 14.94
CA GLY A 92 -19.52 1.37 13.93
C GLY A 92 -18.89 1.20 12.54
N VAL A 93 -17.65 1.69 12.34
CA VAL A 93 -16.88 1.52 11.10
C VAL A 93 -15.68 0.62 11.36
N ILE A 94 -15.74 -0.61 10.86
CA ILE A 94 -14.76 -1.64 11.17
C ILE A 94 -13.52 -1.49 10.30
N GLY A 95 -12.34 -1.61 10.92
CA GLY A 95 -11.05 -1.68 10.24
C GLY A 95 -10.46 -0.34 9.83
N VAL A 96 -11.07 0.79 10.20
CA VAL A 96 -10.51 2.11 9.91
C VAL A 96 -9.25 2.33 10.74
N THR A 97 -8.15 2.68 10.06
CA THR A 97 -6.94 3.15 10.73
C THR A 97 -7.01 4.66 10.88
N ALA A 98 -7.14 5.15 12.11
CA ALA A 98 -7.02 6.56 12.43
C ALA A 98 -5.58 6.88 12.84
N LEU A 99 -5.08 8.05 12.43
CA LEU A 99 -3.75 8.49 12.83
C LEU A 99 -3.82 9.29 14.13
N SER A 100 -2.86 9.05 15.02
CA SER A 100 -2.60 9.83 16.23
C SER A 100 -1.12 10.21 16.28
N VAL A 101 -0.82 11.28 16.99
CA VAL A 101 0.54 11.76 17.25
C VAL A 101 0.85 11.57 18.73
N ALA A 102 2.10 11.29 19.07
CA ALA A 102 2.56 11.30 20.47
C ALA A 102 3.02 12.70 20.89
N ASN A 103 2.64 13.09 22.10
CA ASN A 103 3.04 14.35 22.72
C ASN A 103 4.53 14.30 23.15
N LYS A 104 5.05 15.38 23.74
CA LYS A 104 6.48 15.47 24.15
C LYS A 104 6.87 14.43 25.21
N GLN A 105 5.91 13.94 25.97
CA GLN A 105 6.08 12.90 27.00
C GLN A 105 5.86 11.48 26.44
N GLY A 106 5.60 11.33 25.13
CA GLY A 106 5.35 10.03 24.49
C GLY A 106 3.91 9.51 24.64
N ILE A 107 2.99 10.32 25.18
CA ILE A 107 1.58 9.96 25.36
C ILE A 107 0.81 10.28 24.08
N PHE A 108 0.04 9.31 23.59
CA PHE A 108 -0.88 9.46 22.47
C PHE A 108 -2.22 8.83 22.84
N GLY A 109 -3.25 9.04 22.01
CA GLY A 109 -4.57 8.53 22.33
C GLY A 109 -5.58 8.65 21.20
N ALA A 110 -6.78 8.15 21.46
CA ALA A 110 -7.90 8.30 20.56
C ALA A 110 -9.21 8.36 21.32
N THR A 111 -10.18 9.04 20.71
CA THR A 111 -11.57 9.05 21.16
C THR A 111 -12.35 8.00 20.37
N LEU A 112 -12.87 6.98 21.07
CA LEU A 112 -13.71 5.93 20.50
C LEU A 112 -15.18 6.31 20.65
N ALA A 113 -15.85 6.54 19.52
CA ALA A 113 -17.28 6.80 19.47
C ALA A 113 -18.03 5.46 19.45
N GLU A 114 -18.68 5.13 20.56
CA GLU A 114 -19.55 3.97 20.69
C GLU A 114 -20.89 4.27 19.99
N THR A 115 -21.01 3.84 18.75
CA THR A 115 -22.25 3.89 17.96
C THR A 115 -22.94 2.52 18.00
N ALA A 116 -24.27 2.50 18.04
CA ALA A 116 -25.00 1.24 17.92
C ALA A 116 -24.71 0.58 16.56
N PHE A 117 -24.26 -0.67 16.58
CA PHE A 117 -24.14 -1.49 15.37
C PHE A 117 -25.52 -1.66 14.74
N THR A 118 -25.63 -1.38 13.44
CA THR A 118 -26.82 -1.75 12.66
C THR A 118 -26.75 -3.24 12.33
N GLU A 119 -27.90 -3.87 12.02
CA GLU A 119 -27.93 -5.27 11.56
C GLU A 119 -26.98 -5.52 10.38
N SER A 120 -26.85 -4.54 9.47
CA SER A 120 -25.93 -4.63 8.34
C SER A 120 -24.46 -4.71 8.75
N VAL A 121 -24.06 -4.07 9.85
CA VAL A 121 -22.66 -4.16 10.35
C VAL A 121 -22.42 -5.51 11.02
N TYR A 122 -23.40 -6.03 11.77
CA TYR A 122 -23.33 -7.40 12.30
C TYR A 122 -23.22 -8.44 11.18
N ALA A 123 -24.04 -8.32 10.14
CA ALA A 123 -23.97 -9.21 8.97
C ALA A 123 -22.58 -9.15 8.31
N ALA A 124 -22.00 -7.94 8.16
CA ALA A 124 -20.67 -7.78 7.60
C ALA A 124 -19.55 -8.43 8.44
N VAL A 125 -19.66 -8.38 9.78
CA VAL A 125 -18.73 -9.07 10.69
C VAL A 125 -18.80 -10.59 10.50
N VAL A 126 -20.01 -11.14 10.41
CA VAL A 126 -20.22 -12.59 10.21
C VAL A 126 -19.70 -13.03 8.85
N GLU A 127 -20.04 -12.32 7.78
CA GLU A 127 -19.58 -12.62 6.41
C GLU A 127 -18.05 -12.62 6.31
N LEU A 128 -17.38 -11.67 6.98
CA LEU A 128 -15.92 -11.65 7.06
C LEU A 128 -15.36 -12.84 7.84
N GLY A 129 -15.97 -13.20 8.97
CA GLY A 129 -15.58 -14.38 9.74
C GLY A 129 -15.65 -15.67 8.90
N GLU A 130 -16.74 -15.85 8.14
CA GLU A 130 -16.92 -16.98 7.22
C GLU A 130 -15.89 -16.96 6.08
N TYR A 131 -15.68 -15.80 5.45
CA TYR A 131 -14.67 -15.61 4.41
C TYR A 131 -13.26 -16.01 4.91
N PHE A 132 -12.86 -15.50 6.08
CA PHE A 132 -11.55 -15.80 6.66
C PHE A 132 -11.41 -17.27 7.03
N SER A 133 -12.46 -17.89 7.57
CA SER A 133 -12.48 -19.34 7.84
C SER A 133 -12.32 -20.17 6.56
N GLY A 134 -13.03 -19.79 5.49
CA GLY A 134 -12.92 -20.42 4.17
C GLY A 134 -11.51 -20.27 3.56
N ILE A 135 -10.87 -19.12 3.71
CA ILE A 135 -9.48 -18.92 3.26
C ILE A 135 -8.50 -19.74 4.08
N LEU A 136 -8.63 -19.71 5.41
CA LEU A 136 -7.71 -20.41 6.31
C LEU A 136 -7.74 -21.92 6.05
N SER A 137 -8.91 -22.48 5.80
CA SER A 137 -9.08 -23.90 5.45
C SER A 137 -8.50 -24.26 4.07
N LYS A 138 -8.60 -23.37 3.08
CA LYS A 138 -8.15 -23.65 1.71
C LYS A 138 -6.65 -23.41 1.48
N TYR A 139 -6.09 -22.38 2.12
CA TYR A 139 -4.72 -21.90 1.82
C TYR A 139 -3.81 -21.81 3.05
N GLY A 140 -4.35 -21.94 4.27
CA GLY A 140 -3.64 -21.60 5.50
C GLY A 140 -3.41 -20.08 5.64
N PRO A 141 -2.90 -19.60 6.79
CA PRO A 141 -2.69 -18.18 7.05
C PRO A 141 -1.48 -17.59 6.32
N TRP A 142 -0.65 -18.44 5.70
CA TRP A 142 0.61 -18.08 5.05
C TRP A 142 0.67 -18.55 3.61
N GLY A 143 -0.44 -18.41 2.86
CA GLY A 143 -0.35 -18.42 1.40
C GLY A 143 0.81 -17.53 0.93
N VAL A 144 1.38 -17.82 -0.24
CA VAL A 144 2.57 -17.10 -0.76
C VAL A 144 2.39 -15.57 -0.69
N ARG A 145 1.14 -15.08 -0.80
CA ARG A 145 0.71 -13.73 -0.47
C ARG A 145 -0.25 -13.72 0.71
N VAL A 146 -0.28 -12.60 1.44
CA VAL A 146 -1.24 -12.41 2.54
C VAL A 146 -2.61 -12.13 1.94
N MET A 147 -3.59 -12.88 2.43
CA MET A 147 -5.00 -12.61 2.16
C MET A 147 -5.51 -11.69 3.24
N GLY A 148 -6.12 -10.56 2.88
CA GLY A 148 -6.62 -9.60 3.85
C GLY A 148 -7.61 -8.62 3.25
N VAL A 149 -8.35 -7.94 4.11
CA VAL A 149 -9.29 -6.89 3.70
C VAL A 149 -8.73 -5.56 4.18
N LEU A 150 -8.58 -4.60 3.25
CA LEU A 150 -8.15 -3.24 3.59
C LEU A 150 -9.25 -2.49 4.33
N GLY A 151 -8.85 -1.77 5.37
CA GLY A 151 -9.71 -0.99 6.24
C GLY A 151 -10.61 0.00 5.51
N LEU A 152 -11.87 -0.40 5.31
CA LEU A 152 -13.11 0.39 5.33
C LEU A 152 -14.28 -0.54 5.01
N LEU A 153 -15.08 -0.87 6.03
CA LEU A 153 -16.45 -1.33 5.83
C LEU A 153 -17.40 -0.13 5.89
N TYR A 154 -17.28 0.79 4.92
CA TYR A 154 -18.22 1.90 4.70
C TYR A 154 -18.77 1.83 3.25
N PRO A 155 -20.02 2.27 2.98
CA PRO A 155 -20.65 2.09 1.68
C PRO A 155 -20.02 3.01 0.62
N ALA A 156 -19.66 2.42 -0.51
CA ALA A 156 -19.41 3.05 -1.81
C ALA A 156 -18.47 4.27 -1.82
N THR A 157 -17.18 4.01 -1.70
CA THR A 157 -16.10 4.47 -2.59
C THR A 157 -14.81 3.91 -2.02
N ILE A 158 -13.86 3.51 -2.87
CA ILE A 158 -12.48 3.23 -2.44
C ILE A 158 -12.03 4.49 -1.71
N ALA A 159 -11.97 4.49 -0.38
CA ALA A 159 -11.49 5.70 0.26
C ALA A 159 -10.02 5.84 -0.11
N THR A 160 -9.73 7.02 -0.63
CA THR A 160 -8.43 7.63 -0.45
C THR A 160 -8.16 7.69 1.05
N GLU A 161 -6.91 7.43 1.46
CA GLU A 161 -6.51 7.65 2.85
C GLU A 161 -7.06 9.00 3.33
N PRO A 162 -7.57 9.10 4.56
CA PRO A 162 -8.01 10.38 5.09
C PRO A 162 -6.84 11.36 4.92
N LYS A 163 -7.06 12.43 4.14
CA LYS A 163 -6.05 13.47 3.94
C LYS A 163 -5.56 13.93 5.31
N MET A 164 -4.23 13.98 5.50
CA MET A 164 -3.60 14.35 6.76
C MET A 164 -4.00 15.77 7.17
N HIS A 165 -5.09 15.90 7.91
CA HIS A 165 -5.52 17.16 8.52
C HIS A 165 -5.59 16.94 10.02
N PHE A 166 -4.42 17.00 10.67
CA PHE A 166 -4.33 17.06 12.11
C PHE A 166 -4.67 18.48 12.57
N ASN A 167 -5.78 18.65 13.26
CA ASN A 167 -6.16 19.95 13.82
C ASN A 167 -5.51 20.17 15.20
N ILE A 168 -4.18 20.13 15.26
CA ILE A 168 -3.38 20.13 16.50
C ILE A 168 -2.57 21.44 16.60
N ARG A 169 -2.41 21.99 17.81
CA ARG A 169 -1.47 23.10 18.10
C ARG A 169 -0.05 22.55 18.32
N ASP A 170 0.97 23.25 17.81
CA ASP A 170 2.39 23.06 18.16
C ASP A 170 2.99 21.66 17.89
N VAL A 171 2.71 21.08 16.72
CA VAL A 171 3.26 19.77 16.30
C VAL A 171 4.42 19.92 15.33
N ASP A 172 5.55 19.27 15.66
CA ASP A 172 6.67 19.05 14.74
C ASP A 172 6.67 17.57 14.30
N PHE A 173 6.02 17.29 13.17
CA PHE A 173 5.91 15.94 12.60
C PHE A 173 7.26 15.31 12.25
N ASN A 174 8.34 16.09 12.16
CA ASN A 174 9.67 15.56 11.92
C ASN A 174 10.33 15.00 13.18
N LYS A 175 9.84 15.40 14.37
CA LYS A 175 10.37 15.01 15.68
C LYS A 175 9.44 14.10 16.48
N GLN A 176 8.13 14.16 16.24
CA GLN A 176 7.14 13.34 16.96
C GLN A 176 6.80 12.05 16.21
N LYS A 177 6.61 10.97 16.96
CA LYS A 177 6.16 9.69 16.40
C LYS A 177 4.68 9.73 16.06
N VAL A 178 4.35 9.16 14.90
CA VAL A 178 2.96 9.01 14.41
C VAL A 178 2.56 7.54 14.52
N TYR A 179 1.36 7.30 15.02
CA TYR A 179 0.80 5.97 15.19
C TYR A 179 -0.51 5.84 14.42
N GLY A 180 -0.67 4.75 13.68
CA GLY A 180 -1.94 4.30 13.14
C GLY A 180 -2.65 3.38 14.13
N ILE A 181 -3.83 3.77 14.59
CA ILE A 181 -4.67 3.02 15.52
C ILE A 181 -5.82 2.41 14.73
N THR A 182 -5.96 1.09 14.80
CA THR A 182 -7.06 0.34 14.16
C THR A 182 -7.78 -0.48 15.22
N THR A 183 -9.11 -0.38 15.26
CA THR A 183 -9.93 -1.10 16.24
C THR A 183 -10.82 -2.14 15.56
N LEU A 184 -10.97 -3.30 16.19
CA LEU A 184 -11.90 -4.35 15.75
C LEU A 184 -12.80 -4.81 16.91
N PRO A 185 -14.04 -5.23 16.62
CA PRO A 185 -14.88 -5.92 17.60
C PRO A 185 -14.21 -7.20 18.11
N ALA A 186 -14.30 -7.48 19.41
CA ALA A 186 -13.66 -8.66 20.00
C ALA A 186 -14.12 -9.99 19.38
N ASN A 187 -15.42 -10.11 19.06
CA ASN A 187 -16.01 -11.29 18.43
C ASN A 187 -15.55 -11.54 16.98
N LEU A 188 -14.99 -10.54 16.29
CA LEU A 188 -14.35 -10.73 14.99
C LEU A 188 -12.94 -11.32 15.13
N VAL A 189 -12.29 -11.04 16.26
CA VAL A 189 -10.88 -11.37 16.51
C VAL A 189 -10.75 -12.73 17.18
N THR A 190 -11.59 -13.02 18.17
CA THR A 190 -11.51 -14.24 18.99
C THR A 190 -12.87 -14.93 19.10
N SER A 191 -12.84 -16.25 19.24
CA SER A 191 -14.01 -17.07 19.56
C SER A 191 -14.33 -17.11 21.06
N VAL A 192 -13.45 -16.57 21.91
CA VAL A 192 -13.73 -16.46 23.36
C VAL A 192 -14.94 -15.54 23.57
N PRO A 193 -15.96 -15.95 24.33
CA PRO A 193 -17.11 -15.11 24.63
C PRO A 193 -16.70 -13.77 25.24
N VAL A 194 -17.27 -12.67 24.75
CA VAL A 194 -16.87 -11.29 25.12
C VAL A 194 -16.95 -11.05 26.63
N ASN A 195 -17.94 -11.64 27.30
CA ASN A 195 -18.12 -11.58 28.75
C ASN A 195 -17.11 -12.43 29.55
N GLU A 196 -16.25 -13.22 28.91
CA GLU A 196 -15.26 -14.07 29.56
C GLU A 196 -13.82 -13.62 29.31
N ILE A 197 -13.59 -12.72 28.34
CA ILE A 197 -12.25 -12.23 27.97
C ILE A 197 -11.45 -11.75 29.19
N HIS A 198 -12.11 -11.08 30.15
CA HIS A 198 -11.49 -10.56 31.37
C HIS A 198 -10.83 -11.64 32.27
N LYS A 199 -11.17 -12.92 32.08
CA LYS A 199 -10.64 -14.05 32.84
C LYS A 199 -9.26 -14.52 32.35
N TYR A 200 -8.81 -14.05 31.18
CA TYR A 200 -7.59 -14.51 30.53
C TYR A 200 -6.55 -13.40 30.45
N ASP A 201 -5.27 -13.74 30.56
CA ASP A 201 -4.16 -12.81 30.32
C ASP A 201 -3.89 -12.59 28.82
N ALA A 202 -4.28 -13.57 27.99
CA ALA A 202 -4.24 -13.49 26.55
C ALA A 202 -5.36 -14.35 25.93
N VAL A 203 -5.92 -13.90 24.82
CA VAL A 203 -6.95 -14.64 24.06
C VAL A 203 -6.41 -15.08 22.70
N PRO A 204 -6.79 -16.26 22.20
CA PRO A 204 -6.41 -16.69 20.86
C PRO A 204 -7.16 -15.87 19.80
N ALA A 205 -6.42 -15.14 18.99
CA ALA A 205 -6.95 -14.41 17.84
C ALA A 205 -6.87 -15.25 16.57
N GLY A 206 -7.98 -15.39 15.85
CA GLY A 206 -8.04 -15.98 14.50
C GLY A 206 -7.89 -14.94 13.38
N VAL A 207 -8.03 -13.66 13.72
CA VAL A 207 -7.89 -12.53 12.81
C VAL A 207 -7.18 -11.39 13.54
N ILE A 208 -6.27 -10.69 12.85
CA ILE A 208 -5.59 -9.49 13.38
C ILE A 208 -5.56 -8.37 12.34
N ALA A 209 -5.47 -7.12 12.79
CA ALA A 209 -5.20 -5.98 11.92
C ALA A 209 -3.68 -5.73 11.89
N GLN A 210 -3.01 -6.16 10.82
CA GLN A 210 -1.55 -6.09 10.71
C GLN A 210 -1.10 -5.28 9.49
N VAL A 211 0.16 -4.83 9.55
CA VAL A 211 0.77 -4.09 8.44
C VAL A 211 1.05 -5.03 7.26
N VAL A 212 0.67 -4.58 6.07
CA VAL A 212 0.93 -5.22 4.79
C VAL A 212 1.44 -4.21 3.78
N ILE A 213 2.12 -4.70 2.74
CA ILE A 213 2.43 -3.90 1.56
C ILE A 213 1.35 -4.17 0.52
N ASP A 214 0.64 -3.13 0.12
CA ASP A 214 -0.35 -3.19 -0.96
C ASP A 214 0.35 -2.96 -2.30
N ASP A 215 0.43 -4.00 -3.13
CA ASP A 215 1.12 -3.91 -4.43
C ASP A 215 0.38 -3.05 -5.45
N LEU A 216 -0.95 -2.89 -5.32
CA LEU A 216 -1.74 -2.06 -6.24
C LEU A 216 -1.45 -0.58 -6.04
N THR A 217 -1.38 -0.15 -4.78
CA THR A 217 -1.14 1.25 -4.42
C THR A 217 0.32 1.55 -4.11
N ASN A 218 1.15 0.50 -4.04
CA ASN A 218 2.55 0.57 -3.63
C ASN A 218 2.74 1.34 -2.31
N SER A 219 1.96 0.98 -1.30
CA SER A 219 1.92 1.67 0.00
C SER A 219 1.86 0.71 1.18
N ARG A 220 2.32 1.16 2.36
CA ARG A 220 2.27 0.38 3.61
C ARG A 220 0.96 0.65 4.35
N ARG A 221 0.11 -0.36 4.43
CA ARG A 221 -1.26 -0.24 4.97
C ARG A 221 -1.53 -1.25 6.06
N VAL A 222 -2.60 -1.04 6.82
CA VAL A 222 -3.10 -2.05 7.77
C VAL A 222 -4.23 -2.81 7.10
N ALA A 223 -4.09 -4.13 7.03
CA ALA A 223 -5.13 -5.03 6.54
C ALA A 223 -5.59 -5.95 7.67
N ILE A 224 -6.87 -6.30 7.63
CA ILE A 224 -7.45 -7.33 8.48
C ILE A 224 -7.12 -8.68 7.84
N THR A 225 -6.36 -9.53 8.53
CA THR A 225 -5.80 -10.75 7.97
C THR A 225 -6.12 -11.96 8.87
N PRO A 226 -6.46 -13.11 8.29
CA PRO A 226 -6.61 -14.34 9.04
C PRO A 226 -5.24 -14.83 9.51
N VAL A 227 -5.18 -15.36 10.73
CA VAL A 227 -3.96 -15.92 11.32
C VAL A 227 -4.26 -17.28 11.92
N THR A 228 -3.24 -18.13 12.07
CA THR A 228 -3.32 -19.23 13.02
C THR A 228 -3.63 -18.65 14.41
N PRO A 229 -4.40 -19.35 15.27
CA PRO A 229 -4.71 -18.88 16.62
C PRO A 229 -3.48 -18.27 17.32
N THR A 230 -3.41 -16.93 17.36
CA THR A 230 -2.25 -16.16 17.82
C THR A 230 -2.61 -15.52 19.16
N PRO A 231 -1.81 -15.69 20.21
CA PRO A 231 -2.13 -15.10 21.51
C PRO A 231 -2.05 -13.56 21.43
N VAL A 232 -3.15 -12.90 21.76
CA VAL A 232 -3.23 -11.43 21.91
C VAL A 232 -3.47 -11.12 23.39
N SER A 233 -2.58 -10.34 23.98
CA SER A 233 -2.65 -9.97 25.40
C SER A 233 -3.92 -9.20 25.73
N VAL A 234 -4.52 -9.53 26.87
CA VAL A 234 -5.65 -8.80 27.45
C VAL A 234 -5.09 -7.72 28.35
N VAL A 235 -5.30 -6.46 27.99
CA VAL A 235 -4.82 -5.29 28.71
C VAL A 235 -5.98 -4.69 29.49
N LYS A 236 -5.87 -4.72 30.82
CA LYS A 236 -6.83 -4.09 31.73
C LYS A 236 -6.67 -2.57 31.70
N ALA A 237 -7.69 -1.87 31.23
CA ALA A 237 -7.69 -0.42 31.15
C ALA A 237 -7.86 0.20 32.54
N GLN A 238 -7.08 1.23 32.85
CA GLN A 238 -7.14 1.92 34.15
C GLN A 238 -7.90 3.24 34.00
N LYS A 239 -8.79 3.56 34.93
CA LYS A 239 -9.54 4.82 34.93
C LYS A 239 -8.61 5.99 35.24
N THR A 240 -8.85 7.13 34.59
CA THR A 240 -8.17 8.39 34.92
C THR A 240 -9.06 9.29 35.79
N ASN A 241 -8.57 10.47 36.14
CA ASN A 241 -9.35 11.51 36.80
C ASN A 241 -10.42 12.15 35.89
N LYS A 242 -10.37 11.92 34.58
CA LYS A 242 -11.39 12.37 33.63
C LYS A 242 -12.45 11.28 33.43
N PRO A 243 -13.75 11.63 33.41
CA PRO A 243 -14.81 10.66 33.19
C PRO A 243 -14.70 10.03 31.79
N ASN A 244 -14.90 8.71 31.72
CA ASN A 244 -14.81 7.90 30.50
C ASN A 244 -13.46 7.94 29.76
N VAL A 245 -12.39 8.38 30.44
CA VAL A 245 -11.03 8.36 29.90
C VAL A 245 -10.21 7.33 30.67
N TYR A 246 -9.59 6.43 29.91
CA TYR A 246 -8.81 5.31 30.41
C TYR A 246 -7.36 5.36 29.91
N THR A 247 -6.47 4.67 30.60
CA THR A 247 -5.09 4.40 30.15
C THR A 247 -4.89 2.91 29.90
N ALA A 248 -4.24 2.56 28.79
CA ALA A 248 -3.94 1.18 28.41
C ALA A 248 -2.50 1.03 27.90
N ALA A 249 -1.77 0.05 28.45
CA ALA A 249 -0.40 -0.26 28.05
C ALA A 249 -0.39 -1.21 26.84
N VAL A 250 -0.58 -0.66 25.64
CA VAL A 250 -0.65 -1.45 24.39
C VAL A 250 0.72 -1.66 23.75
N VAL A 251 1.58 -0.64 23.80
CA VAL A 251 2.92 -0.69 23.22
C VAL A 251 3.93 -1.01 24.33
N PRO A 252 4.65 -2.15 24.26
CA PRO A 252 5.62 -2.52 25.29
C PRO A 252 6.70 -1.44 25.49
N GLY A 253 7.00 -1.12 26.75
CA GLY A 253 8.03 -0.14 27.11
C GLY A 253 7.65 1.33 26.86
N MET A 254 6.44 1.62 26.38
CA MET A 254 5.94 2.99 26.20
C MET A 254 4.95 3.41 27.28
N THR A 255 4.80 4.72 27.43
CA THR A 255 3.72 5.30 28.25
C THR A 255 2.35 4.81 27.78
N PRO A 256 1.46 4.40 28.70
CA PRO A 256 0.11 3.97 28.35
C PRO A 256 -0.64 5.00 27.50
N MET A 257 -1.31 4.53 26.45
CA MET A 257 -2.13 5.39 25.60
C MET A 257 -3.40 5.82 26.33
N ARG A 258 -3.94 6.99 26.00
CA ARG A 258 -5.22 7.48 26.52
C ARG A 258 -6.37 7.15 25.58
N ILE A 259 -7.44 6.58 26.12
CA ILE A 259 -8.62 6.17 25.37
C ILE A 259 -9.83 6.85 26.01
N GLU A 260 -10.47 7.75 25.28
CA GLU A 260 -11.78 8.28 25.66
C GLU A 260 -12.86 7.44 25.00
N ILE A 261 -13.87 7.00 25.74
CA ILE A 261 -15.05 6.33 25.16
C ILE A 261 -16.27 7.20 25.39
N TYR A 262 -17.04 7.48 24.33
CA TYR A 262 -18.31 8.18 24.47
C TYR A 262 -19.40 7.52 23.63
N LYS A 263 -20.62 7.51 24.17
CA LYS A 263 -21.81 6.99 23.47
C LYS A 263 -22.33 8.04 22.49
N ASN A 264 -22.23 7.76 21.19
CA ASN A 264 -22.72 8.66 20.15
C ASN A 264 -24.18 8.32 19.79
N LYS A 265 -25.13 9.01 20.42
CA LYS A 265 -26.58 8.81 20.19
C LYS A 265 -27.09 9.39 18.86
N ARG A 266 -26.29 10.20 18.14
CA ARG A 266 -26.74 11.00 16.98
C ARG A 266 -26.30 10.44 15.63
N ARG A 267 -25.36 9.50 15.58
CA ARG A 267 -24.91 8.85 14.34
C ARG A 267 -25.46 7.44 14.22
N ARG A 268 -26.31 7.20 13.20
CA ARG A 268 -26.56 5.85 12.66
C ARG A 268 -25.56 5.62 11.52
N SER A 269 -24.88 4.49 11.55
CA SER A 269 -24.07 4.03 10.41
C SER A 269 -24.97 3.82 9.18
N LYS A 270 -24.52 4.24 7.98
CA LYS A 270 -25.22 3.96 6.72
C LYS A 270 -24.97 2.50 6.31
N SER A 271 -25.96 1.82 5.73
CA SER A 271 -25.84 0.39 5.35
C SER A 271 -24.73 0.16 4.32
N ALA A 272 -23.75 -0.68 4.62
CA ALA A 272 -22.64 -1.04 3.75
C ALA A 272 -22.60 -2.56 3.49
N LYS A 273 -22.16 -2.95 2.28
CA LYS A 273 -21.73 -4.34 2.02
C LYS A 273 -20.20 -4.40 2.10
N PRO A 274 -19.62 -5.35 2.84
CA PRO A 274 -18.17 -5.54 2.87
C PRO A 274 -17.64 -5.86 1.47
N ASN A 275 -16.45 -5.37 1.13
CA ASN A 275 -15.73 -5.88 -0.03
C ASN A 275 -15.14 -7.24 0.33
N THR A 276 -15.91 -8.30 0.11
CA THR A 276 -15.53 -9.69 0.38
C THR A 276 -14.70 -10.33 -0.73
N ALA A 277 -14.23 -9.55 -1.70
CA ALA A 277 -13.41 -10.03 -2.81
C ALA A 277 -12.14 -9.20 -3.06
N PRO A 278 -11.22 -9.07 -2.07
CA PRO A 278 -9.88 -8.58 -2.38
C PRO A 278 -9.20 -9.51 -3.40
N ALA A 279 -8.43 -8.93 -4.34
CA ALA A 279 -7.73 -9.73 -5.32
C ALA A 279 -6.73 -10.67 -4.61
N MET A 280 -6.74 -11.97 -4.98
CA MET A 280 -5.96 -13.07 -4.38
C MET A 280 -4.43 -12.87 -4.32
N HIS A 281 -3.90 -11.79 -4.91
CA HIS A 281 -2.46 -11.52 -4.98
C HIS A 281 -2.11 -10.09 -4.58
N GLN A 282 -2.92 -9.40 -3.79
CA GLN A 282 -2.71 -7.97 -3.54
C GLN A 282 -1.64 -7.67 -2.48
N TYR A 283 -1.53 -8.47 -1.42
CA TYR A 283 -0.72 -8.07 -0.25
C TYR A 283 0.52 -8.93 -0.05
N ILE A 284 1.64 -8.24 0.14
CA ILE A 284 2.89 -8.87 0.59
C ILE A 284 2.93 -8.81 2.13
N PRO A 285 3.18 -9.94 2.83
CA PRO A 285 3.40 -9.92 4.27
C PRO A 285 4.58 -9.00 4.59
N SER A 286 4.34 -7.98 5.42
CA SER A 286 5.41 -7.18 6.00
C SER A 286 6.26 -8.08 6.89
N ILE A 287 7.56 -8.15 6.61
CA ILE A 287 8.50 -8.93 7.43
C ILE A 287 8.75 -8.22 8.77
N GLU A 288 8.49 -6.91 8.82
CA GLU A 288 8.57 -6.10 10.04
C GLU A 288 7.27 -6.24 10.84
N THR A 289 7.17 -7.35 11.59
CA THR A 289 6.18 -7.49 12.68
C THR A 289 6.43 -6.50 13.82
N ASP A 290 7.61 -5.89 13.87
CA ASP A 290 8.17 -5.20 15.03
C ASP A 290 7.58 -3.79 15.28
N HIS A 291 6.64 -3.38 14.45
CA HIS A 291 6.00 -2.06 14.52
C HIS A 291 4.47 -2.12 14.56
N SER A 292 3.89 -3.30 14.76
CA SER A 292 2.45 -3.49 15.00
C SER A 292 2.24 -4.15 16.36
N TYR A 293 1.54 -3.45 17.26
CA TYR A 293 1.26 -3.91 18.61
C TYR A 293 -0.23 -4.21 18.74
N HIS A 294 -0.56 -5.37 19.29
CA HIS A 294 -1.92 -5.87 19.34
C HIS A 294 -2.33 -6.11 20.78
N ALA A 295 -3.51 -5.63 21.17
CA ALA A 295 -4.07 -5.85 22.50
C ALA A 295 -5.58 -5.99 22.45
N MET A 296 -6.12 -6.81 23.34
CA MET A 296 -7.54 -6.84 23.68
C MET A 296 -7.75 -5.98 24.92
N ILE A 297 -8.43 -4.84 24.78
CA ILE A 297 -8.63 -3.92 25.90
C ILE A 297 -9.87 -4.32 26.69
N ASP A 298 -9.68 -4.60 27.97
CA ASP A 298 -10.76 -4.84 28.92
C ASP A 298 -11.00 -3.59 29.78
N PHE A 299 -12.23 -3.06 29.71
CA PHE A 299 -12.64 -1.86 30.45
C PHE A 299 -13.27 -2.19 31.82
N GLY A 300 -13.12 -3.41 32.33
CA GLY A 300 -13.61 -3.78 33.65
C GLY A 300 -15.14 -3.77 33.76
N GLY A 301 -15.84 -3.99 32.64
CA GLY A 301 -17.30 -4.02 32.56
C GLY A 301 -17.98 -2.69 32.23
N ASP A 302 -17.27 -1.56 32.24
CA ASP A 302 -17.86 -0.25 31.88
C ASP A 302 -18.22 -0.17 30.38
N HIS A 303 -17.42 -0.84 29.54
CA HIS A 303 -17.60 -0.95 28.11
C HIS A 303 -17.25 -2.37 27.63
N ALA A 304 -17.77 -2.77 26.47
CA ALA A 304 -17.40 -4.04 25.85
C ALA A 304 -15.89 -4.06 25.50
N PRO A 305 -15.20 -5.20 25.67
CA PRO A 305 -13.83 -5.36 25.21
C PRO A 305 -13.65 -5.07 23.72
N ILE A 306 -12.53 -4.41 23.38
CA ILE A 306 -12.20 -4.00 22.01
C ILE A 306 -10.79 -4.44 21.67
N TYR A 307 -10.59 -5.02 20.48
CA TYR A 307 -9.25 -5.25 19.96
C TYR A 307 -8.69 -3.95 19.39
N ILE A 308 -7.43 -3.64 19.73
CA ILE A 308 -6.69 -2.51 19.20
C ILE A 308 -5.38 -3.00 18.57
N SER A 309 -5.10 -2.52 17.37
CA SER A 309 -3.81 -2.60 16.70
C SER A 309 -3.20 -1.20 16.60
N VAL A 310 -2.02 -1.01 17.18
CA VAL A 310 -1.24 0.22 17.13
C VAL A 310 -0.04 0.00 16.25
N THR A 311 0.09 0.80 15.19
CA THR A 311 1.14 0.66 14.18
C THR A 311 1.99 1.90 14.12
N GLU A 312 3.30 1.79 14.31
CA GLU A 312 4.20 2.94 14.12
C GLU A 312 4.26 3.28 12.62
N LYS A 313 4.12 4.57 12.30
CA LYS A 313 4.20 5.09 10.94
C LYS A 313 5.60 5.64 10.68
N PRO A 314 6.38 5.02 9.76
CA PRO A 314 7.70 5.52 9.39
C PRO A 314 7.58 6.84 8.62
N LYS A 315 8.69 7.57 8.48
CA LYS A 315 8.73 8.77 7.64
C LYS A 315 8.55 8.38 6.16
N PRO A 316 8.03 9.26 5.27
CA PRO A 316 7.77 8.91 3.87
C PRO A 316 8.99 8.36 3.10
N GLU A 317 10.20 8.86 3.40
CA GLU A 317 11.43 8.35 2.79
C GLU A 317 11.83 6.95 3.29
N GLU A 318 11.62 6.69 4.58
CA GLU A 318 11.86 5.39 5.20
C GLU A 318 10.81 4.37 4.72
N GLU A 319 9.55 4.79 4.59
CA GLU A 319 8.45 3.96 4.12
C GLU A 319 8.73 3.40 2.72
N LYS A 320 9.23 4.24 1.80
CA LYS A 320 9.63 3.78 0.45
C LYS A 320 10.71 2.69 0.51
N LYS A 321 11.71 2.86 1.38
CA LYS A 321 12.78 1.87 1.58
C LYS A 321 12.23 0.57 2.16
N ILE A 322 11.31 0.65 3.13
CA ILE A 322 10.64 -0.52 3.72
C ILE A 322 9.82 -1.27 2.66
N ILE A 323 9.03 -0.56 1.84
CA ILE A 323 8.23 -1.16 0.76
C ILE A 323 9.13 -1.87 -0.25
N GLU A 324 10.17 -1.18 -0.75
CA GLU A 324 11.11 -1.76 -1.72
C GLU A 324 11.79 -3.01 -1.15
N GLN A 325 12.21 -2.93 0.12
CA GLN A 325 12.88 -4.03 0.78
C GLN A 325 11.95 -5.23 1.02
N ALA A 326 10.72 -4.99 1.48
CA ALA A 326 9.73 -6.04 1.70
C ALA A 326 9.40 -6.78 0.39
N LYS A 327 9.35 -6.07 -0.75
CA LYS A 327 9.20 -6.68 -2.08
C LYS A 327 10.40 -7.55 -2.44
N LYS A 328 11.63 -7.06 -2.26
CA LYS A 328 12.85 -7.85 -2.50
C LYS A 328 12.88 -9.12 -1.65
N ASP A 329 12.57 -8.99 -0.37
CA ASP A 329 12.57 -10.11 0.58
C ASP A 329 11.43 -11.10 0.30
N TRP A 330 10.32 -10.66 -0.28
CA TRP A 330 9.25 -11.55 -0.75
C TRP A 330 9.68 -12.33 -1.99
N VAL A 331 10.27 -11.66 -2.99
CA VAL A 331 10.80 -12.31 -4.19
C VAL A 331 11.87 -13.36 -3.85
N ALA A 332 12.76 -13.06 -2.90
CA ALA A 332 13.77 -14.00 -2.44
C ALA A 332 13.18 -15.26 -1.78
N ARG A 333 12.04 -15.13 -1.09
CA ARG A 333 11.34 -16.26 -0.45
C ARG A 333 10.51 -17.07 -1.43
N HIS A 334 9.93 -16.42 -2.43
CA HIS A 334 8.94 -17.00 -3.35
C HIS A 334 9.33 -16.76 -4.82
N PRO A 335 10.51 -17.23 -5.28
CA PRO A 335 11.04 -16.86 -6.59
C PRO A 335 10.23 -17.43 -7.76
N VAL A 336 9.58 -18.58 -7.57
CA VAL A 336 8.72 -19.19 -8.61
C VAL A 336 7.45 -18.36 -8.78
N GLU A 337 6.83 -17.98 -7.67
CA GLU A 337 5.59 -17.20 -7.66
C GLU A 337 5.84 -15.76 -8.12
N ALA A 338 6.96 -15.16 -7.72
CA ALA A 338 7.40 -13.87 -8.23
C ALA A 338 7.64 -13.90 -9.75
N ALA A 339 8.26 -14.95 -10.28
CA ALA A 339 8.45 -15.10 -11.72
C ALA A 339 7.11 -15.33 -12.46
N GLN A 340 6.16 -16.06 -11.84
CA GLN A 340 4.84 -16.29 -12.40
C GLN A 340 4.06 -14.98 -12.51
N GLU A 341 4.09 -14.15 -11.47
CA GLU A 341 3.43 -12.85 -11.49
C GLU A 341 4.05 -11.90 -12.54
N GLN A 342 5.37 -11.90 -12.68
CA GLN A 342 6.06 -11.14 -13.74
C GLN A 342 5.60 -11.59 -15.14
N PHE A 343 5.43 -12.90 -15.34
CA PHE A 343 4.90 -13.44 -16.59
C PHE A 343 3.44 -13.04 -16.81
N ASP A 344 2.59 -13.13 -15.80
CA ASP A 344 1.17 -12.80 -15.91
C ASP A 344 0.97 -11.31 -16.27
N ILE A 345 1.75 -10.42 -15.63
CA ILE A 345 1.76 -8.99 -15.96
C ILE A 345 2.24 -8.76 -17.40
N ALA A 346 3.35 -9.40 -17.80
CA ALA A 346 3.87 -9.25 -19.15
C ALA A 346 2.89 -9.79 -20.22
N ASN A 347 2.22 -10.90 -19.93
CA ASN A 347 1.22 -11.50 -20.81
C ASN A 347 -0.04 -10.61 -20.93
N LYS A 348 -0.51 -10.02 -19.83
CA LYS A 348 -1.62 -9.04 -19.85
C LYS A 348 -1.25 -7.80 -20.67
N ASN A 349 -0.04 -7.28 -20.50
CA ASN A 349 0.47 -6.14 -21.27
C ASN A 349 0.58 -6.47 -22.76
N PHE A 350 1.05 -7.67 -23.11
CA PHE A 350 1.07 -8.15 -24.49
C PHE A 350 -0.33 -8.24 -25.08
N ALA A 351 -1.30 -8.82 -24.36
CA ALA A 351 -2.69 -8.89 -24.80
C ALA A 351 -3.28 -7.50 -25.06
N LYS A 352 -3.01 -6.53 -24.17
CA LYS A 352 -3.41 -5.12 -24.37
C LYS A 352 -2.76 -4.51 -25.62
N ALA A 353 -1.46 -4.72 -25.82
CA ALA A 353 -0.75 -4.21 -26.99
C ALA A 353 -1.26 -4.84 -28.30
N ASP A 354 -1.62 -6.12 -28.27
CA ASP A 354 -2.21 -6.84 -29.42
C ASP A 354 -3.59 -6.28 -29.80
N VAL A 355 -4.44 -5.97 -28.80
CA VAL A 355 -5.73 -5.28 -29.03
C VAL A 355 -5.52 -3.88 -29.60
N ASN A 356 -4.55 -3.13 -29.07
CA ASN A 356 -4.22 -1.80 -29.58
C ASN A 356 -3.73 -1.85 -31.03
N LEU A 357 -2.89 -2.83 -31.37
CA LEU A 357 -2.41 -3.06 -32.74
C LEU A 357 -3.58 -3.36 -33.69
N LYS A 358 -4.49 -4.26 -33.30
CA LYS A 358 -5.70 -4.55 -34.08
C LYS A 358 -6.56 -3.31 -34.31
N THR A 359 -6.73 -2.49 -33.27
CA THR A 359 -7.50 -1.24 -33.35
C THR A 359 -6.83 -0.23 -34.29
N ALA A 360 -5.52 -0.03 -34.16
CA ALA A 360 -4.76 0.87 -35.03
C ALA A 360 -4.76 0.39 -36.49
N GLN A 361 -4.69 -0.92 -36.71
CA GLN A 361 -4.77 -1.52 -38.04
C GLN A 361 -6.14 -1.25 -38.69
N ILE A 362 -7.25 -1.44 -37.96
CA ILE A 362 -8.59 -1.12 -38.45
C ILE A 362 -8.70 0.36 -38.83
N ASN A 363 -8.20 1.26 -37.98
CA ASN A 363 -8.22 2.70 -38.25
C ASN A 363 -7.39 3.08 -39.47
N TYR A 364 -6.23 2.46 -39.66
CA TYR A 364 -5.41 2.67 -40.84
C TYR A 364 -6.04 2.07 -42.10
N ASP A 365 -6.64 0.89 -42.01
CA ASP A 365 -7.34 0.25 -43.13
C ASP A 365 -8.53 1.07 -43.64
N ALA A 366 -9.18 1.84 -42.76
CA ALA A 366 -10.22 2.78 -43.14
C ALA A 366 -9.72 3.95 -43.98
N VAL A 367 -8.43 4.34 -43.88
CA VAL A 367 -7.86 5.52 -44.57
C VAL A 367 -6.78 5.18 -45.60
N LYS A 368 -6.27 3.94 -45.64
CA LYS A 368 -5.14 3.54 -46.50
C LYS A 368 -5.37 3.71 -47.99
N HIS A 369 -6.63 3.82 -48.41
CA HIS A 369 -7.01 4.02 -49.80
C HIS A 369 -6.84 5.48 -50.27
N ILE A 370 -6.58 6.42 -49.35
CA ILE A 370 -6.33 7.83 -49.66
C ILE A 370 -4.96 7.97 -50.32
N ASP A 371 -4.94 8.55 -51.51
CA ASP A 371 -3.71 9.00 -52.18
C ASP A 371 -3.20 10.29 -51.52
N LEU A 372 -2.25 10.12 -50.59
CA LEU A 372 -1.71 11.21 -49.81
C LEU A 372 -1.00 12.26 -50.68
N ASP A 373 -0.33 11.85 -51.75
CA ASP A 373 0.43 12.75 -52.60
C ASP A 373 -0.51 13.60 -53.45
N LYS A 374 -1.59 13.00 -53.96
CA LYS A 374 -2.68 13.75 -54.59
C LYS A 374 -3.32 14.76 -53.63
N GLN A 375 -3.62 14.38 -52.38
CA GLN A 375 -4.20 15.31 -51.41
C GLN A 375 -3.26 16.48 -51.08
N LYS A 376 -1.95 16.22 -50.95
CA LYS A 376 -0.95 17.29 -50.77
C LYS A 376 -0.86 18.21 -51.98
N GLU A 377 -0.95 17.66 -53.20
CA GLU A 377 -0.97 18.46 -54.42
C GLU A 377 -2.24 19.33 -54.49
N GLU A 378 -3.42 18.77 -54.19
CA GLU A 378 -4.67 19.52 -54.11
C GLU A 378 -4.62 20.63 -53.04
N MET A 379 -3.99 20.37 -51.89
CA MET A 379 -3.75 21.38 -50.86
C MET A 379 -2.88 22.53 -51.38
N SER A 380 -1.81 22.22 -52.13
CA SER A 380 -0.95 23.24 -52.73
C SER A 380 -1.68 24.09 -53.77
N ARG A 381 -2.52 23.45 -54.61
CA ARG A 381 -3.37 24.14 -55.58
C ARG A 381 -4.39 25.04 -54.88
N ALA A 382 -5.02 24.57 -53.80
CA ALA A 382 -5.99 25.35 -53.03
C ALA A 382 -5.33 26.57 -52.34
N HIS A 383 -4.10 26.44 -51.81
CA HIS A 383 -3.34 27.58 -51.28
C HIS A 383 -3.04 28.63 -52.35
N LYS A 384 -2.61 28.21 -53.55
CA LYS A 384 -2.34 29.14 -54.65
C LYS A 384 -3.60 29.87 -55.11
N ALA A 385 -4.72 29.16 -55.20
CA ALA A 385 -6.01 29.76 -55.57
C ALA A 385 -6.53 30.72 -54.49
N PHE A 386 -6.43 30.33 -53.21
CA PHE A 386 -6.76 31.20 -52.07
C PHE A 386 -6.00 32.53 -52.15
N ALA A 387 -4.67 32.50 -52.28
CA ALA A 387 -3.85 33.70 -52.38
C ALA A 387 -4.21 34.56 -53.62
N PHE A 388 -4.55 33.92 -54.74
CA PHE A 388 -4.95 34.62 -55.97
C PHE A 388 -6.26 35.41 -55.81
N PHE A 389 -7.25 34.85 -55.11
CA PHE A 389 -8.55 35.50 -54.87
C PHE A 389 -8.49 36.51 -53.72
N GLU A 390 -7.66 36.25 -52.70
CA GLU A 390 -7.41 37.17 -51.59
C GLU A 390 -6.82 38.50 -52.09
N VAL A 391 -5.78 38.45 -52.94
CA VAL A 391 -5.15 39.65 -53.54
C VAL A 391 -6.14 40.46 -54.40
N ARG A 392 -7.22 39.84 -54.90
CA ARG A 392 -8.27 40.49 -55.69
C ARG A 392 -9.48 40.96 -54.88
N ASN A 393 -9.47 40.81 -53.55
CA ASN A 393 -10.61 41.09 -52.67
C ASN A 393 -11.88 40.28 -53.01
N ALA A 394 -11.73 39.13 -53.68
CA ALA A 394 -12.83 38.22 -54.02
C ALA A 394 -13.12 37.31 -52.80
N ARG A 395 -13.86 37.85 -51.83
CA ARG A 395 -13.99 37.27 -50.48
C ARG A 395 -14.70 35.91 -50.47
N GLN A 396 -15.77 35.73 -51.23
CA GLN A 396 -16.54 34.48 -51.24
C GLN A 396 -15.72 33.32 -51.83
N GLU A 397 -14.96 33.59 -52.89
CA GLU A 397 -14.08 32.62 -53.53
C GLU A 397 -12.90 32.26 -52.62
N ALA A 398 -12.29 33.25 -51.97
CA ALA A 398 -11.24 33.01 -50.99
C ALA A 398 -11.75 32.16 -49.81
N GLU A 399 -12.94 32.43 -49.29
CA GLU A 399 -13.56 31.61 -48.23
C GLU A 399 -13.82 30.16 -48.69
N SER A 400 -14.31 29.95 -49.91
CA SER A 400 -14.50 28.61 -50.47
C SER A 400 -13.20 27.80 -50.54
N TYR A 401 -12.09 28.42 -50.96
CA TYR A 401 -10.79 27.75 -50.96
C TYR A 401 -10.24 27.52 -49.55
N ARG A 402 -10.57 28.38 -48.58
CA ARG A 402 -10.23 28.17 -47.16
C ARG A 402 -10.92 26.91 -46.61
N GLU A 403 -12.22 26.78 -46.80
CA GLU A 403 -12.97 25.58 -46.39
C GLU A 403 -12.42 24.30 -47.06
N ARG A 404 -12.07 24.39 -48.35
CA ARG A 404 -11.45 23.28 -49.07
C ARG A 404 -10.09 22.90 -48.48
N MET A 405 -9.25 23.87 -48.12
CA MET A 405 -7.96 23.61 -47.45
C MET A 405 -8.15 22.94 -46.08
N GLU A 406 -9.16 23.35 -45.30
CA GLU A 406 -9.49 22.73 -44.03
C GLU A 406 -9.93 21.26 -44.19
N SER A 407 -10.79 20.99 -45.18
CA SER A 407 -11.23 19.64 -45.52
C SER A 407 -10.06 18.74 -45.93
N ILE A 408 -9.21 19.18 -46.87
CA ILE A 408 -8.03 18.43 -47.31
C ILE A 408 -7.05 18.24 -46.14
N GLY A 409 -6.85 19.27 -45.32
CA GLY A 409 -6.00 19.19 -44.14
C GLY A 409 -6.50 18.20 -43.10
N SER A 410 -7.82 18.08 -42.93
CA SER A 410 -8.43 17.06 -42.09
C SER A 410 -8.13 15.65 -42.59
N ILE A 411 -8.28 15.41 -43.90
CA ILE A 411 -8.00 14.12 -44.55
C ILE A 411 -6.52 13.73 -44.36
N ILE A 412 -5.59 14.65 -44.66
CA ILE A 412 -4.15 14.42 -44.49
C ILE A 412 -3.83 14.11 -43.02
N ARG A 413 -4.39 14.86 -42.07
CA ARG A 413 -4.18 14.61 -40.63
C ARG A 413 -4.70 13.25 -40.21
N GLN A 414 -5.91 12.86 -40.61
CA GLN A 414 -6.49 11.55 -40.28
C GLN A 414 -5.62 10.41 -40.82
N TYR A 415 -5.18 10.50 -42.07
CA TYR A 415 -4.27 9.51 -42.66
C TYR A 415 -2.96 9.41 -41.87
N THR A 416 -2.27 10.53 -41.66
CA THR A 416 -0.98 10.54 -40.96
C THR A 416 -1.10 10.04 -39.53
N GLN A 417 -2.13 10.47 -38.79
CA GLN A 417 -2.38 10.01 -37.42
C GLN A 417 -2.65 8.51 -37.36
N ALA A 418 -3.46 7.95 -38.26
CA ALA A 418 -3.73 6.51 -38.27
C ALA A 418 -2.47 5.70 -38.63
N LYS A 419 -1.68 6.18 -39.60
CA LYS A 419 -0.40 5.56 -39.99
C LYS A 419 0.61 5.57 -38.84
N ASP A 420 0.78 6.72 -38.19
CA ASP A 420 1.72 6.87 -37.07
C ASP A 420 1.27 6.05 -35.86
N ALA A 421 -0.03 6.06 -35.55
CA ALA A 421 -0.61 5.23 -34.48
C ALA A 421 -0.38 3.73 -34.73
N LEU A 422 -0.51 3.27 -35.99
CA LEU A 422 -0.20 1.90 -36.37
C LEU A 422 1.28 1.58 -36.15
N ALA A 423 2.20 2.45 -36.60
CA ALA A 423 3.63 2.26 -36.39
C ALA A 423 4.00 2.17 -34.89
N VAL A 424 3.43 3.05 -34.07
CA VAL A 424 3.59 3.03 -32.60
C VAL A 424 3.03 1.73 -32.00
N ALA A 425 1.86 1.28 -32.45
CA ALA A 425 1.25 0.06 -31.95
C ALA A 425 2.06 -1.20 -32.31
N ILE A 426 2.63 -1.25 -33.52
CA ILE A 426 3.53 -2.34 -33.96
C ILE A 426 4.74 -2.43 -33.04
N GLU A 427 5.44 -1.31 -32.80
CA GLU A 427 6.63 -1.30 -31.95
C GLU A 427 6.28 -1.62 -30.49
N SER A 428 5.18 -1.07 -29.98
CA SER A 428 4.69 -1.37 -28.62
C SER A 428 4.41 -2.87 -28.42
N ARG A 429 3.75 -3.51 -29.40
CA ARG A 429 3.47 -4.96 -29.37
C ARG A 429 4.74 -5.79 -29.43
N LYS A 430 5.70 -5.42 -30.28
CA LYS A 430 7.03 -6.08 -30.37
C LYS A 430 7.79 -5.99 -29.05
N GLN A 431 7.77 -4.84 -28.38
CA GLN A 431 8.40 -4.68 -27.07
C GLN A 431 7.70 -5.50 -25.98
N ALA A 432 6.36 -5.51 -25.97
CA ALA A 432 5.58 -6.31 -25.02
C ALA A 432 5.83 -7.82 -25.21
N GLU A 433 5.95 -8.29 -26.46
CA GLU A 433 6.26 -9.68 -26.81
C GLU A 433 7.63 -10.11 -26.29
N LYS A 434 8.67 -9.27 -26.49
CA LYS A 434 10.01 -9.52 -25.93
C LYS A 434 9.98 -9.63 -24.41
N LYS A 435 9.27 -8.72 -23.73
CA LYS A 435 9.12 -8.74 -22.26
C LYS A 435 8.39 -10.00 -21.78
N LYS A 436 7.33 -10.42 -22.47
CA LYS A 436 6.61 -11.66 -22.19
C LYS A 436 7.54 -12.87 -22.29
N LYS A 437 8.27 -13.00 -23.41
CA LYS A 437 9.20 -14.12 -23.62
C LYS A 437 10.30 -14.16 -22.56
N PHE A 438 10.88 -13.02 -22.22
CA PHE A 438 11.87 -12.92 -21.14
C PHE A 438 11.30 -13.38 -19.78
N ALA A 439 10.09 -12.93 -19.43
CA ALA A 439 9.43 -13.32 -18.19
C ALA A 439 9.09 -14.83 -18.17
N GLU A 440 8.67 -15.38 -19.31
CA GLU A 440 8.40 -16.81 -19.49
C GLU A 440 9.67 -17.66 -19.32
N ASP A 441 10.78 -17.25 -19.95
CA ASP A 441 12.07 -17.92 -19.81
C ASP A 441 12.53 -17.90 -18.35
N LYS A 442 12.37 -16.78 -17.65
CA LYS A 442 12.67 -16.65 -16.22
C LYS A 442 11.82 -17.58 -15.37
N LEU A 443 10.50 -17.61 -15.61
CA LEU A 443 9.56 -18.51 -14.93
C LEU A 443 9.93 -19.99 -15.14
N ASN A 444 10.24 -20.36 -16.38
CA ASN A 444 10.64 -21.73 -16.71
C ASN A 444 11.93 -22.14 -16.02
N LYS A 445 12.90 -21.23 -15.88
CA LYS A 445 14.13 -21.47 -15.11
C LYS A 445 13.83 -21.66 -13.63
N GLU A 446 13.06 -20.78 -13.00
CA GLU A 446 12.72 -20.91 -11.57
C GLU A 446 11.91 -22.19 -11.28
N LYS A 447 11.00 -22.59 -12.19
CA LYS A 447 10.24 -23.86 -12.09
C LYS A 447 11.14 -25.10 -12.07
N LYS A 448 12.40 -25.04 -12.53
CA LYS A 448 13.36 -26.16 -12.43
C LYS A 448 13.62 -26.58 -10.98
N ARG A 449 13.42 -25.70 -9.99
CA ARG A 449 13.47 -26.05 -8.56
C ARG A 449 12.46 -27.13 -8.16
N ASN A 450 11.35 -27.21 -8.88
CA ASN A 450 10.28 -28.18 -8.63
C ASN A 450 10.34 -29.38 -9.57
N GLN A 451 11.42 -29.50 -10.37
CA GLN A 451 11.63 -30.61 -11.30
C GLN A 451 12.74 -31.53 -10.80
N PRO A 452 12.72 -32.82 -11.16
CA PRO A 452 13.78 -33.74 -10.77
C PRO A 452 15.15 -33.34 -11.32
N GLY A 453 16.21 -33.63 -10.55
CA GLY A 453 17.58 -33.40 -11.00
C GLY A 453 18.60 -34.19 -10.20
N VAL A 454 19.85 -34.18 -10.68
CA VAL A 454 20.96 -34.92 -10.08
C VAL A 454 21.86 -33.96 -9.34
N ALA A 455 22.22 -34.28 -8.10
CA ALA A 455 23.14 -33.44 -7.34
C ALA A 455 24.57 -33.53 -7.88
N THR A 456 25.19 -32.36 -8.05
CA THR A 456 26.56 -32.17 -8.54
C THR A 456 27.34 -31.30 -7.57
N GLY A 457 28.62 -31.06 -7.85
CA GLY A 457 29.47 -30.21 -7.03
C GLY A 457 30.22 -30.97 -5.96
N LYS A 458 31.35 -30.40 -5.52
CA LYS A 458 32.28 -31.03 -4.59
C LYS A 458 32.04 -30.65 -3.14
N GLY A 459 31.40 -29.51 -2.89
CA GLY A 459 31.40 -28.89 -1.57
C GLY A 459 32.82 -28.43 -1.19
N LYS A 460 33.00 -28.01 0.06
CA LYS A 460 34.31 -27.68 0.61
C LYS A 460 34.52 -28.29 1.98
N THR A 461 35.78 -28.47 2.35
CA THR A 461 36.16 -28.87 3.70
C THR A 461 35.76 -27.78 4.69
N VAL A 462 35.09 -28.18 5.77
CA VAL A 462 34.60 -27.28 6.83
C VAL A 462 35.14 -27.70 8.18
N GLY A 463 35.42 -26.72 9.04
CA GLY A 463 35.87 -26.95 10.42
C GLY A 463 34.72 -27.12 11.42
N ASP A 464 35.07 -27.15 12.71
CA ASP A 464 34.16 -27.40 13.83
C ASP A 464 33.07 -26.33 14.04
N LYS A 465 33.24 -25.16 13.39
CA LYS A 465 32.35 -24.00 13.48
C LYS A 465 31.60 -23.72 12.18
N TRP A 466 31.42 -24.74 11.33
CA TRP A 466 30.72 -24.63 10.04
C TRP A 466 29.45 -23.78 10.08
N LEU A 467 28.56 -24.03 11.04
CA LEU A 467 27.27 -23.33 11.10
C LEU A 467 27.38 -21.86 11.58
N GLU A 468 28.50 -21.47 12.20
CA GLU A 468 28.75 -20.07 12.58
C GLU A 468 28.94 -19.19 11.34
N ASP A 469 29.46 -19.76 10.25
CA ASP A 469 29.71 -19.04 9.00
C ASP A 469 28.43 -18.79 8.19
N ALA A 470 27.32 -19.47 8.53
CA ALA A 470 26.03 -19.24 7.91
C ALA A 470 25.47 -17.83 8.20
N GLY A 471 25.94 -17.17 9.26
CA GLY A 471 25.61 -15.79 9.60
C GLY A 471 26.60 -14.76 9.05
N LYS A 472 27.60 -15.15 8.25
CA LYS A 472 28.72 -14.30 7.79
C LYS A 472 28.82 -14.31 6.26
N GLU A 473 29.49 -13.30 5.68
CA GLU A 473 29.91 -13.25 4.27
C GLU A 473 28.86 -13.80 3.26
N ALA A 474 29.16 -14.83 2.47
CA ALA A 474 28.20 -15.44 1.54
C ALA A 474 27.37 -16.58 2.18
N GLY A 475 27.54 -16.84 3.47
CA GLY A 475 27.01 -18.01 4.17
C GLY A 475 27.97 -19.21 4.15
N ALA A 476 27.60 -20.25 4.88
CA ALA A 476 28.40 -21.46 5.03
C ALA A 476 28.30 -22.34 3.78
N GLN A 477 29.42 -22.91 3.36
CA GLN A 477 29.50 -23.76 2.17
C GLN A 477 28.94 -25.15 2.46
N ILE A 478 28.51 -25.88 1.43
CA ILE A 478 28.13 -27.28 1.59
C ILE A 478 29.38 -28.09 1.99
N PRO A 479 29.36 -28.85 3.11
CA PRO A 479 30.48 -29.69 3.50
C PRO A 479 30.78 -30.74 2.44
N ASP A 480 32.04 -30.90 2.07
CA ASP A 480 32.54 -31.90 1.11
C ASP A 480 32.05 -33.32 1.43
N ARG A 481 32.16 -33.74 2.69
CA ARG A 481 31.71 -35.06 3.18
C ARG A 481 30.22 -35.28 3.03
N ILE A 482 29.41 -34.21 3.05
CA ILE A 482 27.97 -34.29 2.77
C ILE A 482 27.72 -34.30 1.27
N ALA A 483 28.46 -33.48 0.51
CA ALA A 483 28.39 -33.46 -0.94
C ALA A 483 28.72 -34.83 -1.55
N ASP A 484 29.74 -35.52 -1.05
CA ASP A 484 30.08 -36.88 -1.50
C ASP A 484 28.94 -37.89 -1.31
N LYS A 485 28.13 -37.75 -0.25
CA LYS A 485 26.97 -38.62 -0.01
C LYS A 485 25.77 -38.30 -0.89
N LEU A 486 25.68 -37.08 -1.41
CA LEU A 486 24.55 -36.62 -2.21
C LEU A 486 24.85 -36.64 -3.71
N ARG A 487 26.12 -36.49 -4.11
CA ARG A 487 26.56 -36.40 -5.51
C ARG A 487 26.11 -37.62 -6.31
N GLY A 488 25.59 -37.39 -7.51
CA GLY A 488 25.08 -38.44 -8.39
C GLY A 488 23.69 -38.97 -8.01
N LYS A 489 23.15 -38.64 -6.83
CA LYS A 489 21.77 -39.00 -6.47
C LYS A 489 20.77 -38.12 -7.22
N LYS A 490 19.66 -38.73 -7.63
CA LYS A 490 18.52 -38.05 -8.24
C LYS A 490 17.52 -37.66 -7.16
N PHE A 491 17.09 -36.40 -7.18
CA PHE A 491 16.05 -35.85 -6.30
C PHE A 491 14.82 -35.50 -7.13
N SER A 492 13.65 -35.60 -6.52
CA SER A 492 12.37 -35.28 -7.18
C SER A 492 12.11 -33.77 -7.28
N SER A 493 12.69 -33.00 -6.36
CA SER A 493 12.62 -31.53 -6.29
C SER A 493 13.76 -30.99 -5.43
N PHE A 494 14.00 -29.67 -5.46
CA PHE A 494 14.94 -29.02 -4.56
C PHE A 494 14.49 -29.12 -3.09
N GLY A 495 13.18 -29.23 -2.84
CA GLY A 495 12.64 -29.50 -1.51
C GLY A 495 13.07 -30.87 -0.96
N ASP A 496 13.07 -31.88 -1.82
CA ASP A 496 13.54 -33.24 -1.52
C ASP A 496 15.06 -33.25 -1.29
N PHE A 497 15.83 -32.57 -2.16
CA PHE A 497 17.26 -32.36 -1.94
C PHE A 497 17.54 -31.71 -0.58
N ARG A 498 16.85 -30.62 -0.23
CA ARG A 498 17.03 -29.93 1.06
C ARG A 498 16.71 -30.83 2.26
N LYS A 499 15.66 -31.65 2.16
CA LYS A 499 15.30 -32.62 3.20
C LYS A 499 16.43 -33.63 3.39
N GLN A 500 16.92 -34.22 2.29
CA GLN A 500 17.99 -35.21 2.32
C GLN A 500 19.33 -34.61 2.76
N PHE A 501 19.62 -33.36 2.38
CA PHE A 501 20.78 -32.63 2.86
C PHE A 501 20.82 -32.57 4.40
N TRP A 502 19.73 -32.16 5.04
CA TRP A 502 19.68 -32.12 6.51
C TRP A 502 19.74 -33.51 7.15
N ILE A 503 19.17 -34.53 6.52
CA ILE A 503 19.28 -35.91 6.98
C ILE A 503 20.75 -36.38 6.94
N GLU A 504 21.48 -36.14 5.84
CA GLU A 504 22.89 -36.53 5.74
C GLU A 504 23.76 -35.74 6.74
N VAL A 505 23.51 -34.43 6.91
CA VAL A 505 24.16 -33.63 7.98
C VAL A 505 23.92 -34.26 9.35
N SER A 506 22.72 -34.82 9.60
CA SER A 506 22.40 -35.44 10.89
C SER A 506 23.11 -36.75 11.18
N LYS A 507 23.66 -37.41 10.15
CA LYS A 507 24.40 -38.68 10.27
C LYS A 507 25.89 -38.47 10.53
N ASP A 508 26.38 -37.25 10.33
CA ASP A 508 27.77 -36.87 10.60
C ASP A 508 27.90 -36.39 12.05
N PRO A 509 28.60 -37.11 12.94
CA PRO A 509 28.69 -36.74 14.35
C PRO A 509 29.35 -35.38 14.59
N GLU A 510 30.31 -35.01 13.75
CA GLU A 510 31.09 -33.77 13.86
C GLU A 510 30.29 -32.54 13.45
N LEU A 511 29.36 -32.69 12.49
CA LEU A 511 28.37 -31.67 12.16
C LEU A 511 27.20 -31.68 13.14
N LEU A 512 26.72 -32.87 13.54
CA LEU A 512 25.55 -33.01 14.43
C LEU A 512 25.78 -32.38 15.81
N LYS A 513 27.00 -32.50 16.36
CA LYS A 513 27.35 -31.93 17.67
C LYS A 513 27.25 -30.41 17.74
N GLN A 514 27.22 -29.71 16.59
CA GLN A 514 27.03 -28.26 16.52
C GLN A 514 25.57 -27.84 16.81
N PHE A 515 24.62 -28.78 16.80
CA PHE A 515 23.20 -28.49 17.02
C PHE A 515 22.78 -28.79 18.47
N ASN A 516 21.93 -27.91 19.02
CA ASN A 516 21.20 -28.20 20.26
C ASN A 516 20.23 -29.39 20.11
N PRO A 517 19.76 -30.03 21.19
CA PRO A 517 18.94 -31.24 21.12
C PRO A 517 17.68 -31.10 20.25
N GLN A 518 17.00 -29.94 20.30
CA GLN A 518 15.83 -29.66 19.48
C GLN A 518 16.18 -29.63 17.99
N ASN A 519 17.29 -28.99 17.63
CA ASN A 519 17.76 -28.95 16.25
C ASN A 519 18.28 -30.30 15.76
N GLN A 520 18.89 -31.11 16.63
CA GLN A 520 19.23 -32.50 16.29
C GLN A 520 17.96 -33.29 15.91
N GLY A 521 16.87 -33.12 16.65
CA GLY A 521 15.57 -33.70 16.29
C GLY A 521 15.04 -33.20 14.94
N ASN A 522 15.16 -31.89 14.67
CA ASN A 522 14.75 -31.30 13.39
C ASN A 522 15.52 -31.90 12.21
N VAL A 523 16.85 -31.91 12.25
CA VAL A 523 17.67 -32.37 11.12
C VAL A 523 17.54 -33.87 10.88
N LYS A 524 17.39 -34.68 11.93
CA LYS A 524 17.08 -36.13 11.81
C LYS A 524 15.75 -36.40 11.11
N ALA A 525 14.77 -35.51 11.31
CA ALA A 525 13.49 -35.55 10.60
C ALA A 525 13.53 -34.91 9.19
N GLY A 526 14.71 -34.45 8.73
CA GLY A 526 14.90 -33.74 7.47
C GLY A 526 14.35 -32.32 7.46
N LYS A 527 14.08 -31.74 8.63
CA LYS A 527 13.68 -30.34 8.78
C LYS A 527 14.92 -29.47 8.94
N ALA A 528 14.87 -28.25 8.42
CA ALA A 528 15.93 -27.27 8.65
C ALA A 528 16.04 -26.92 10.16
N PRO A 529 17.26 -26.72 10.67
CA PRO A 529 17.48 -26.26 12.04
C PRO A 529 17.07 -24.79 12.22
N VAL A 530 16.91 -24.38 13.47
CA VAL A 530 16.57 -23.01 13.91
C VAL A 530 17.86 -22.28 14.31
N PRO A 531 18.19 -21.12 13.74
CA PRO A 531 19.32 -20.31 14.21
C PRO A 531 18.94 -19.59 15.51
N ARG A 532 19.92 -18.98 16.19
CA ARG A 532 19.68 -18.10 17.34
C ARG A 532 18.66 -17.00 17.01
N GLU A 533 17.86 -16.57 17.97
CA GLU A 533 16.76 -15.60 17.74
C GLU A 533 17.23 -14.32 17.06
N SER A 534 18.42 -13.81 17.39
CA SER A 534 19.02 -12.62 16.78
C SER A 534 19.35 -12.74 15.28
N GLU A 535 19.28 -13.95 14.72
CA GLU A 535 19.53 -14.28 13.31
C GLU A 535 18.23 -14.62 12.55
N GLN A 536 17.10 -14.65 13.26
CA GLN A 536 15.77 -14.83 12.69
C GLN A 536 15.22 -13.48 12.25
N VAL A 537 14.32 -13.47 11.27
CA VAL A 537 13.66 -12.24 10.79
C VAL A 537 12.19 -12.52 10.48
N GLY A 538 11.29 -11.97 11.31
CA GLY A 538 9.85 -12.23 11.23
C GLY A 538 9.54 -13.73 11.24
N GLY A 539 8.72 -14.21 10.30
CA GLY A 539 8.42 -15.64 10.15
C GLY A 539 9.56 -16.52 9.63
N ARG A 540 10.71 -15.95 9.24
CA ARG A 540 11.88 -16.72 8.77
C ARG A 540 12.72 -17.12 9.99
N ILE A 541 12.45 -18.32 10.48
CA ILE A 541 13.04 -18.86 11.72
C ILE A 541 13.93 -20.08 11.49
N LYS A 542 14.25 -20.41 10.24
CA LYS A 542 15.01 -21.62 9.87
C LYS A 542 16.22 -21.25 9.02
N TYR A 543 17.29 -22.02 9.12
CA TYR A 543 18.40 -21.93 8.15
C TYR A 543 17.89 -22.20 6.73
N GLU A 544 18.47 -21.50 5.76
CA GLU A 544 18.04 -21.50 4.36
C GLU A 544 19.18 -21.96 3.44
N LEU A 545 18.81 -22.59 2.32
CA LEU A 545 19.75 -22.93 1.25
C LEU A 545 19.62 -21.89 0.15
N HIS A 546 20.63 -21.03 0.02
CA HIS A 546 20.74 -19.95 -0.96
C HIS A 546 21.60 -20.39 -2.15
N HIS A 547 21.28 -19.91 -3.36
CA HIS A 547 22.10 -20.13 -4.56
C HIS A 547 22.97 -18.91 -4.84
N ASP A 548 24.29 -19.05 -4.87
CA ASP A 548 25.22 -17.95 -5.15
C ASP A 548 24.94 -17.31 -6.51
N LYS A 549 24.90 -18.12 -7.57
CA LYS A 549 24.36 -17.74 -8.88
C LYS A 549 22.85 -18.09 -8.91
N PRO A 550 21.95 -17.11 -9.09
CA PRO A 550 20.51 -17.35 -9.12
C PRO A 550 20.10 -18.34 -10.21
N ILE A 551 19.05 -19.12 -9.94
CA ILE A 551 18.52 -20.11 -10.90
C ILE A 551 17.93 -19.43 -12.14
N SER A 552 17.25 -18.29 -11.97
CA SER A 552 16.80 -17.43 -13.08
C SER A 552 17.94 -16.94 -13.99
N GLU A 553 19.16 -16.85 -13.47
CA GLU A 553 20.36 -16.47 -14.23
C GLU A 553 21.15 -17.69 -14.75
N GLY A 554 20.56 -18.88 -14.65
CA GLY A 554 21.18 -20.12 -15.12
C GLY A 554 22.16 -20.73 -14.13
N GLY A 555 22.05 -20.43 -12.83
CA GLY A 555 22.71 -21.18 -11.77
C GLY A 555 22.21 -22.62 -11.68
N GLY A 556 23.10 -23.54 -11.31
CA GLY A 556 22.75 -24.95 -11.13
C GLY A 556 21.83 -25.13 -9.92
N VAL A 557 20.66 -25.77 -10.13
CA VAL A 557 19.65 -26.00 -9.07
C VAL A 557 20.19 -26.95 -7.99
N TYR A 558 20.83 -28.04 -8.42
CA TYR A 558 21.36 -29.10 -7.56
C TYR A 558 22.89 -29.11 -7.50
N ASP A 559 23.51 -28.00 -7.90
CA ASP A 559 24.95 -27.83 -7.84
C ASP A 559 25.35 -27.36 -6.44
N MET A 560 25.93 -28.27 -5.65
CA MET A 560 26.31 -28.01 -4.27
C MET A 560 27.43 -26.97 -4.13
N ASP A 561 28.19 -26.71 -5.20
CA ASP A 561 29.19 -25.63 -5.22
C ASP A 561 28.53 -24.24 -5.36
N ASN A 562 27.34 -24.22 -5.96
CA ASN A 562 26.47 -23.05 -6.11
C ASN A 562 25.54 -22.83 -4.91
N ILE A 563 25.57 -23.67 -3.86
CA ILE A 563 24.67 -23.58 -2.71
C ILE A 563 25.42 -23.15 -1.44
N ARG A 564 24.76 -22.31 -0.63
CA ARG A 564 25.20 -21.87 0.70
C ARG A 564 24.10 -22.08 1.74
N VAL A 565 24.50 -22.45 2.95
CA VAL A 565 23.64 -22.41 4.14
C VAL A 565 23.72 -21.01 4.73
N THR A 566 22.58 -20.36 4.93
CA THR A 566 22.48 -18.99 5.45
C THR A 566 21.52 -18.92 6.62
N THR A 567 21.77 -18.00 7.56
CA THR A 567 20.72 -17.54 8.47
C THR A 567 19.72 -16.68 7.71
N PRO A 568 18.45 -16.61 8.14
CA PRO A 568 17.47 -15.69 7.55
C PRO A 568 17.97 -14.25 7.44
N LYS A 569 18.56 -13.74 8.53
CA LYS A 569 19.15 -12.40 8.55
C LYS A 569 20.26 -12.25 7.51
N ARG A 570 21.20 -13.20 7.44
CA ARG A 570 22.31 -13.09 6.49
C ARG A 570 21.86 -13.22 5.04
N HIS A 571 20.93 -14.11 4.73
CA HIS A 571 20.36 -14.24 3.39
C HIS A 571 19.70 -12.92 2.94
N ILE A 572 18.96 -12.26 3.84
CA ILE A 572 18.42 -10.93 3.58
C ILE A 572 19.54 -9.93 3.32
N ASP A 573 20.58 -9.89 4.15
CA ASP A 573 21.69 -8.96 4.00
C ASP A 573 22.45 -9.15 2.67
N ILE A 574 22.65 -10.40 2.22
CA ILE A 574 23.23 -10.71 0.90
C ILE A 574 22.41 -10.05 -0.22
N HIS A 575 21.08 -10.19 -0.20
CA HIS A 575 20.21 -9.56 -1.20
C HIS A 575 20.05 -8.04 -1.03
N ARG A 576 20.40 -7.50 0.14
CA ARG A 576 20.54 -6.06 0.39
C ARG A 576 21.87 -5.49 -0.10
N GLY A 577 22.82 -6.34 -0.51
CA GLY A 577 24.18 -5.94 -0.87
C GLY A 577 25.02 -5.52 0.34
N LYS A 578 24.77 -6.13 1.51
CA LYS A 578 25.43 -5.80 2.79
C LYS A 578 26.46 -6.83 3.26
#